data_AF-X8JSW4-F1
#
_entry.id   AF-X8JSW4-F1
#
_cell.length_a   1.000
_cell.length_b   1.000
_cell.length_c   1.000
_cell.angle_alpha   90.00
_cell.angle_beta   90.00
_cell.angle_gamma   90.00
#
_symmetry.space_group_name_H-M   'P 1'
#
loop_
_entity.id
_entity.type
_entity.pdbx_description
1 polymer ?
#
loop_
_entity_poly.entity_id
_entity_poly.type
_entity_poly.pdbx_seq_one_letter_code
_entity_poly.pdbx_strand_id
1 'polypeptide(L)'
;MASLALSLTRTFTRSTWASFSGLTVNVPAPSGSALRLAERLSALPSLRTLLELFPPIVLAVPKKKTSPSRKRMRSANKGLKDKTNIVNCPGCGAPKRSHHVCPQCFSEINRAWKASQREVGPGISM
;
A
#
# COMPACT_ATOMS: atom_id res chain seq x y z
N MET A 1 34.32 -32.78 -5.21
CA MET A 1 33.88 -33.47 -6.44
C MET A 1 32.38 -33.75 -6.27
N ALA A 2 31.42 -33.06 -6.86
CA ALA A 2 31.37 -32.12 -7.98
C ALA A 2 30.15 -31.19 -7.76
N SER A 3 30.28 -29.92 -8.13
CA SER A 3 29.16 -28.97 -8.17
C SER A 3 29.02 -28.51 -9.62
N LEU A 4 28.02 -29.02 -10.32
CA LEU A 4 27.72 -28.61 -11.70
C LEU A 4 26.99 -27.27 -11.67
N ALA A 5 27.71 -26.23 -12.09
CA ALA A 5 27.17 -24.90 -12.33
C ALA A 5 26.43 -24.90 -13.68
N LEU A 6 25.10 -24.73 -13.66
CA LEU A 6 24.35 -24.41 -14.87
C LEU A 6 24.26 -22.89 -15.05
N SER A 7 25.10 -22.40 -15.96
CA SER A 7 25.11 -21.03 -16.47
C SER A 7 23.87 -20.81 -17.35
N LEU A 8 22.84 -20.15 -16.82
CA LEU A 8 21.72 -19.67 -17.63
C LEU A 8 22.16 -18.43 -18.43
N THR A 9 22.49 -18.63 -19.71
CA THR A 9 22.72 -17.55 -20.67
C THR A 9 21.39 -16.92 -21.06
N ARG A 10 21.14 -15.71 -20.57
CA ARG A 10 19.96 -14.90 -20.89
C ARG A 10 20.19 -14.19 -22.22
N THR A 11 19.72 -14.78 -23.31
CA THR A 11 19.75 -14.17 -24.65
C THR A 11 18.82 -12.95 -24.68
N PHE A 12 19.42 -11.77 -24.75
CA PHE A 12 18.74 -10.49 -24.85
C PHE A 12 18.46 -10.21 -26.33
N THR A 13 17.29 -10.62 -26.83
CA THR A 13 16.87 -10.25 -28.18
C THR A 13 16.47 -8.77 -28.18
N ARG A 14 17.34 -7.94 -28.75
CA ARG A 14 17.14 -6.51 -28.96
C ARG A 14 16.10 -6.36 -30.08
N SER A 15 14.84 -6.16 -29.71
CA SER A 15 13.76 -5.84 -30.66
C SER A 15 14.14 -4.61 -31.48
N THR A 16 14.25 -4.79 -32.78
CA THR A 16 14.43 -3.71 -33.75
C THR A 16 13.21 -2.78 -33.66
N TRP A 17 13.46 -1.53 -33.31
CA TRP A 17 12.45 -0.48 -33.43
C TRP A 17 12.16 -0.29 -34.91
N ALA A 18 10.99 -0.75 -35.35
CA ALA A 18 10.47 -0.47 -36.67
C ALA A 18 10.33 1.05 -36.82
N SER A 19 11.05 1.59 -37.79
CA SER A 19 10.91 2.96 -38.26
C SER A 19 9.47 3.18 -38.69
N PHE A 20 8.70 3.90 -37.87
CA PHE A 20 7.43 4.47 -38.28
C PHE A 20 7.72 5.59 -39.29
N SER A 21 7.72 5.24 -40.56
CA SER A 21 7.70 6.20 -41.67
C SER A 21 6.45 7.07 -41.53
N GLY A 22 6.68 8.38 -41.57
CA GLY A 22 5.66 9.40 -41.31
C GLY A 22 4.47 9.31 -42.25
N LEU A 23 3.28 9.21 -41.66
CA LEU A 23 2.02 9.58 -42.28
C LEU A 23 1.86 11.10 -42.12
N THR A 24 2.08 11.84 -43.20
CA THR A 24 1.70 13.26 -43.29
C THR A 24 0.19 13.33 -43.53
N VAL A 25 -0.58 13.41 -42.45
CA VAL A 25 -2.01 13.73 -42.54
C VAL A 25 -2.13 15.22 -42.85
N ASN A 26 -2.62 15.54 -44.05
CA ASN A 26 -2.96 16.89 -44.44
C ASN A 26 -4.23 17.32 -43.69
N VAL A 27 -4.11 18.21 -42.71
CA VAL A 27 -5.23 18.69 -41.88
C VAL A 27 -5.89 19.87 -42.58
N PRO A 28 -7.15 19.74 -43.06
CA PRO A 28 -7.87 20.89 -43.60
C PRO A 28 -8.21 21.86 -42.47
N ALA A 29 -8.08 23.16 -42.76
CA ALA A 29 -8.30 24.25 -41.83
C ALA A 29 -9.67 24.15 -41.14
N PRO A 30 -9.76 24.42 -39.83
CA PRO A 30 -11.01 24.31 -39.10
C PRO A 30 -12.00 25.38 -39.57
N SER A 31 -13.08 24.95 -40.21
CA SER A 31 -14.29 25.76 -40.37
C SER A 31 -14.77 26.22 -38.98
N GLY A 32 -15.26 27.46 -38.87
CA GLY A 32 -15.43 28.22 -37.62
C GLY A 32 -16.31 27.61 -36.52
N SER A 33 -16.96 26.47 -36.76
CA SER A 33 -17.67 25.68 -35.75
C SER A 33 -16.74 24.96 -34.76
N ALA A 34 -15.50 24.62 -35.15
CA ALA A 34 -14.53 23.98 -34.27
C ALA A 34 -14.00 24.91 -33.16
N LEU A 35 -13.86 26.21 -33.45
CA LEU A 35 -13.44 27.22 -32.47
C LEU A 35 -14.50 27.39 -31.36
N ARG A 36 -15.79 27.25 -31.69
CA ARG A 36 -16.91 27.36 -30.74
C ARG A 36 -17.00 26.18 -29.77
N LEU A 37 -16.55 24.99 -30.18
CA LEU A 37 -16.54 23.79 -29.35
C LEU A 37 -15.33 23.79 -28.39
N ALA A 38 -14.18 24.31 -28.83
CA ALA A 38 -13.02 24.57 -27.97
C ALA A 38 -13.35 25.57 -26.84
N GLU A 39 -14.16 26.57 -27.14
CA GLU A 39 -14.59 27.59 -26.19
C GLU A 39 -15.64 27.09 -25.17
N ARG A 40 -16.44 26.07 -25.54
CA ARG A 40 -17.34 25.37 -24.61
C ARG A 40 -16.60 24.37 -23.71
N LEU A 41 -15.57 23.70 -24.21
CA LEU A 41 -14.73 22.80 -23.43
C LEU A 41 -13.86 23.56 -22.41
N SER A 42 -13.41 24.78 -22.76
CA SER A 42 -12.70 25.65 -21.83
C SER A 42 -13.62 26.25 -20.76
N ALA A 43 -14.95 26.18 -20.89
CA ALA A 43 -15.91 26.66 -19.88
C ALA A 43 -16.30 25.59 -18.85
N LEU A 44 -15.86 24.33 -19.02
CA LEU A 44 -16.06 23.28 -18.03
C LEU A 44 -15.09 23.49 -16.86
N PRO A 45 -15.57 23.86 -15.66
CA PRO A 45 -14.71 24.20 -14.52
C PRO A 45 -13.78 23.04 -14.14
N SER A 46 -14.22 21.80 -14.34
CA SER A 46 -13.44 20.59 -14.05
C SER A 46 -12.19 20.42 -14.92
N LEU A 47 -12.21 20.87 -16.19
CA LEU A 47 -11.08 20.71 -17.10
C LEU A 47 -9.99 21.78 -16.88
N ARG A 48 -10.37 22.99 -16.46
CA ARG A 48 -9.41 24.03 -16.07
C ARG A 48 -8.59 23.61 -14.85
N THR A 49 -9.25 23.09 -13.83
CA THR A 49 -8.58 22.60 -12.60
C THR A 49 -7.64 21.43 -12.89
N LEU A 50 -8.01 20.55 -13.83
CA LEU A 50 -7.15 19.46 -14.28
C LEU A 50 -5.90 20.00 -15.00
N LEU A 51 -6.06 21.01 -15.86
CA LEU A 51 -4.97 21.64 -16.59
C LEU A 51 -3.94 22.31 -15.66
N GLU A 52 -4.40 22.92 -14.58
CA GLU A 52 -3.53 23.51 -13.56
C GLU A 52 -2.83 22.48 -12.66
N LEU A 53 -3.37 21.26 -12.55
CA LEU A 53 -2.81 20.19 -11.73
C LEU A 53 -1.75 19.35 -12.47
N PHE A 54 -1.75 19.35 -13.80
CA PHE A 54 -0.76 18.60 -14.59
C PHE A 54 0.70 19.06 -14.40
N PRO A 55 1.04 20.37 -14.39
CA PRO A 55 2.42 20.82 -14.19
C PRO A 55 3.09 20.28 -12.91
N PRO A 56 2.49 20.38 -11.71
CA PRO A 56 3.12 19.84 -10.51
C PRO A 56 3.17 18.31 -10.51
N ILE A 57 2.15 17.62 -11.03
CA ILE A 57 2.13 16.15 -11.09
C ILE A 57 3.22 15.63 -12.04
N VAL A 58 3.37 16.23 -13.21
CA VAL A 58 4.36 15.81 -14.23
C VAL A 58 5.78 16.13 -13.80
N LEU A 59 5.99 17.24 -13.08
CA LEU A 59 7.31 17.59 -12.52
C LEU A 59 7.68 16.78 -11.27
N ALA A 60 6.70 16.30 -10.49
CA ALA A 60 6.93 15.52 -9.27
C ALA A 60 7.08 13.99 -9.49
N VAL A 61 7.34 13.55 -10.73
CA VAL A 61 7.54 12.13 -11.04
C VAL A 61 9.01 11.71 -10.83
N PRO A 62 9.28 10.52 -10.26
CA PRO A 62 10.64 9.99 -10.20
C PRO A 62 11.29 9.94 -11.58
N LYS A 63 12.39 10.68 -11.76
CA LYS A 63 13.10 10.78 -13.04
C LYS A 63 13.58 9.43 -13.58
N LYS A 64 13.94 8.50 -12.68
CA LYS A 64 14.44 7.15 -13.00
C LYS A 64 13.95 6.13 -11.98
N LYS A 65 13.76 4.88 -12.45
CA LYS A 65 13.49 3.74 -11.59
C LYS A 65 14.66 3.52 -10.65
N THR A 66 14.36 3.29 -9.36
CA THR A 66 15.40 3.04 -8.36
C THR A 66 16.01 1.66 -8.55
N SER A 67 17.34 1.54 -8.45
CA SER A 67 18.03 0.25 -8.61
C SER A 67 17.59 -0.77 -7.54
N PRO A 68 17.61 -2.09 -7.86
CA PRO A 68 17.25 -3.12 -6.88
C PRO A 68 18.08 -3.05 -5.59
N SER A 69 19.38 -2.73 -5.70
CA SER A 69 20.27 -2.54 -4.55
C SER A 69 19.80 -1.38 -3.66
N ARG A 70 19.56 -0.19 -4.24
CA ARG A 70 19.07 0.98 -3.50
C ARG A 70 17.69 0.76 -2.89
N LYS A 71 16.83 -0.04 -3.53
CA LYS A 71 15.55 -0.48 -2.95
C LYS A 71 15.79 -1.37 -1.72
N ARG A 72 16.65 -2.39 -1.83
CA ARG A 72 16.96 -3.34 -0.74
C ARG A 72 17.60 -2.65 0.46
N MET A 73 18.54 -1.74 0.25
CA MET A 73 19.17 -0.96 1.33
C MET A 73 18.14 -0.13 2.09
N ARG A 74 17.19 0.51 1.38
CA ARG A 74 16.11 1.28 2.03
C ARG A 74 15.11 0.42 2.79
N SER A 75 14.92 -0.85 2.41
CA SER A 75 14.04 -1.77 3.13
C SER A 75 14.71 -2.48 4.31
N ALA A 76 16.04 -2.52 4.37
CA ALA A 76 16.78 -3.26 5.40
C ALA A 76 16.45 -2.80 6.83
N ASN A 77 16.21 -1.50 7.01
CA ASN A 77 15.95 -0.91 8.32
C ASN A 77 14.50 -1.09 8.81
N LYS A 78 13.64 -1.77 8.04
CA LYS A 78 12.20 -1.95 8.34
C LYS A 78 11.87 -3.31 8.97
N GLY A 79 12.86 -3.99 9.56
CA GLY A 79 12.65 -5.27 10.24
C GLY A 79 11.74 -5.14 11.46
N LEU A 80 11.02 -6.22 11.78
CA LEU A 80 10.27 -6.32 13.03
C LEU A 80 11.26 -6.37 14.20
N LYS A 81 11.04 -5.52 15.20
CA LYS A 81 11.85 -5.53 16.43
C LYS A 81 11.37 -6.64 17.35
N ASP A 82 12.30 -7.40 17.90
CA ASP A 82 11.99 -8.43 18.89
C ASP A 82 11.44 -7.80 20.17
N LYS A 83 10.43 -8.46 20.75
CA LYS A 83 9.81 -8.03 22.00
C LYS A 83 10.43 -8.79 23.16
N THR A 84 11.27 -8.12 23.94
CA THR A 84 11.89 -8.65 25.17
C THR A 84 10.96 -8.62 26.40
N ASN A 85 9.81 -7.97 26.26
CA ASN A 85 8.88 -7.64 27.35
C ASN A 85 7.84 -8.76 27.62
N ILE A 86 8.24 -10.03 27.53
CA ILE A 86 7.36 -11.18 27.76
C ILE A 86 7.78 -11.86 29.06
N VAL A 87 6.84 -11.98 30.00
CA VAL A 87 7.06 -12.54 31.33
C VAL A 87 5.94 -13.54 31.61
N ASN A 88 6.23 -14.58 32.39
CA ASN A 88 5.23 -15.58 32.77
C ASN A 88 4.21 -15.00 33.76
N CYS A 89 2.95 -15.39 33.63
CA CYS A 89 1.90 -14.97 34.54
C CYS A 89 2.02 -15.70 35.90
N PRO A 90 1.92 -15.02 37.05
CA PRO A 90 2.01 -15.67 38.36
C PRO A 90 0.79 -16.53 38.71
N GLY A 91 -0.36 -16.32 38.06
CA GLY A 91 -1.57 -17.11 38.31
C GLY A 91 -1.61 -18.40 37.48
N CYS A 92 -1.55 -18.27 36.14
CA CYS A 92 -1.73 -19.40 35.22
C CYS A 92 -0.45 -19.89 34.53
N GLY A 93 0.70 -19.26 34.76
CA GLY A 93 1.97 -19.62 34.11
C GLY A 93 2.11 -19.25 32.63
N ALA A 94 1.03 -18.86 31.95
CA ALA A 94 1.06 -18.49 30.53
C ALA A 94 1.90 -17.23 30.26
N PRO A 95 2.54 -17.10 29.08
CA PRO A 95 3.31 -15.92 28.72
C PRO A 95 2.39 -14.70 28.56
N LYS A 96 2.74 -13.60 29.22
CA LYS A 96 2.04 -12.32 29.13
C LYS A 96 3.03 -11.18 28.88
N ARG A 97 2.52 -10.00 28.51
CA ARG A 97 3.35 -8.80 28.36
C ARG A 97 3.64 -8.18 29.75
N SER A 98 4.85 -7.66 29.95
CA SER A 98 5.20 -6.91 31.17
C SER A 98 4.27 -5.71 31.37
N HIS A 99 3.86 -5.45 32.61
CA HIS A 99 2.88 -4.41 33.00
C HIS A 99 1.45 -4.57 32.46
N HIS A 100 1.12 -5.67 31.79
CA HIS A 100 -0.24 -5.96 31.37
C HIS A 100 -0.86 -7.10 32.20
N VAL A 101 -2.20 -7.07 32.29
CA VAL A 101 -3.01 -8.17 32.83
C VAL A 101 -2.92 -9.36 31.87
N CYS A 102 -2.90 -10.58 32.41
CA CYS A 102 -2.87 -11.78 31.58
C CYS A 102 -4.21 -11.94 30.82
N PRO A 103 -4.20 -12.13 29.49
CA PRO A 103 -5.44 -12.25 28.72
C PRO A 103 -6.25 -13.49 29.09
N GLN A 104 -5.58 -14.59 29.46
CA GLN A 104 -6.24 -15.85 29.86
C GLN A 104 -6.96 -15.68 31.20
N CYS A 105 -6.24 -15.31 32.27
CA CYS A 105 -6.84 -15.08 33.59
C CYS A 105 -7.95 -14.03 33.53
N PHE A 106 -7.75 -12.95 32.77
CA PHE A 106 -8.79 -11.91 32.62
C PHE A 106 -10.06 -12.47 31.96
N SER A 107 -9.92 -13.29 30.92
CA SER A 107 -11.07 -13.93 30.27
C SER A 107 -11.82 -14.85 31.23
N GLU A 108 -11.11 -15.68 31.99
CA GLU A 108 -11.70 -16.61 32.96
C GLU A 108 -12.45 -15.88 34.07
N ILE A 109 -11.80 -14.90 34.72
CA ILE A 109 -12.40 -14.09 35.79
C ILE A 109 -13.63 -13.33 35.27
N ASN A 110 -13.53 -12.73 34.08
CA ASN A 110 -14.63 -11.98 33.50
C ASN A 110 -15.83 -12.89 33.12
N ARG A 111 -15.56 -14.11 32.64
CA ARG A 111 -16.62 -15.10 32.37
C ARG A 111 -17.30 -15.56 33.66
N ALA A 112 -16.52 -15.86 34.69
CA ALA A 112 -17.04 -16.25 36.00
C ALA A 112 -17.90 -15.15 36.62
N TRP A 113 -17.42 -13.90 36.59
CA TRP A 113 -18.18 -12.76 37.11
C TRP A 113 -19.47 -12.54 36.31
N LYS A 114 -19.43 -12.60 34.98
CA LYS A 114 -20.65 -12.49 34.17
C LYS A 114 -21.64 -13.63 34.40
N ALA A 115 -21.17 -14.84 34.71
CA ALA A 115 -22.03 -15.97 35.04
C ALA A 115 -22.77 -15.71 36.37
N SER A 116 -22.05 -15.30 37.41
CA SER A 116 -22.67 -14.99 38.71
C SER A 116 -23.67 -13.82 38.63
N GLN A 117 -23.42 -12.80 37.80
CA GLN A 117 -24.38 -11.71 37.58
C GLN A 117 -25.66 -12.15 36.86
N ARG A 118 -25.60 -13.22 36.04
CA ARG A 118 -26.81 -13.76 35.38
C ARG A 118 -27.66 -14.57 36.34
N GLU A 119 -27.03 -15.31 37.25
CA GLU A 119 -27.72 -16.04 38.32
C GLU A 119 -28.41 -15.08 39.29
N VAL A 120 -27.81 -13.91 39.54
CA VAL A 120 -28.33 -12.85 40.42
C VAL A 120 -29.25 -11.87 39.65
N GLY A 121 -29.78 -12.24 38.48
CA GLY A 121 -30.64 -11.39 37.65
C GLY A 121 -31.79 -10.71 38.43
N PRO A 122 -32.24 -9.52 37.98
CA PRO A 122 -32.90 -8.50 38.81
C PRO A 122 -34.22 -8.99 39.39
N GLY A 123 -34.18 -9.47 40.63
CA GLY A 123 -35.35 -9.97 41.35
C GLY A 123 -35.11 -10.26 42.82
N ILE A 124 -34.04 -9.74 43.42
CA ILE A 124 -33.80 -9.87 44.87
C ILE A 124 -33.96 -8.49 45.51
N SER A 125 -35.22 -8.04 45.55
CA SER A 125 -35.72 -7.02 46.48
C SER A 125 -37.22 -7.22 46.63
N MET A 126 -37.62 -8.16 47.50
CA MET A 126 -38.85 -8.17 48.29
C MET A 126 -38.73 -9.23 49.37
#